data_AF-A0A6I2RM61-F1
#
_entry.id   AF-A0A6I2RM61-F1
#
_cell.length_a   1.000
_cell.length_b   1.000
_cell.length_c   1.000
_cell.angle_alpha   90.00
_cell.angle_beta   90.00
_cell.angle_gamma   90.00
#
_symmetry.space_group_name_H-M   'P 1'
#
loop_
_entity.id
_entity.type
_entity.pdbx_description
1 polymer ?
#
loop_
_entity_poly.entity_id
_entity_poly.type
_entity_poly.pdbx_seq_one_letter_code
_entity_poly.pdbx_strand_id
1 'polypeptide(L)'
;MNHDINVKKMRLNCFRQSKVPGEFMLQMRVPGGMVDAKYLSYVEHIANTWGDGNFHFGTRQTFDITGIKYENIPAVNEYLEQYIKEVDAELCGVNMDTVAHEPQPWDPKAGYPTIGARNITACVGNYHCICGNCNTFELARKIEPIIFPSHYHIKINIAGCPNDCNKAHLCDFGIIGVARMTYHPDRCIGCGACVRACEHGATRVLSLNEGTGKIEKDPCCCVGCGECVKACPTSAWTRQETKFYRVILGGRTGRQTPRTGKMFLNWATEDVVLGVLKNWQKFSAWVMDYKPEYLHGGHLIDRAGYKKFKEIILEGVELNPECLVAEDIFWHETEYRSNFNVKPVAMHHKAGPQA
;
A
#
# COMPACT_ATOMS: atom_id res chain seq x y z
N MET A 1 -16.02 -32.41 -16.24
CA MET A 1 -15.01 -32.58 -17.31
C MET A 1 -13.64 -32.47 -16.68
N ASN A 2 -12.76 -33.46 -16.86
CA ASN A 2 -11.36 -33.41 -16.40
C ASN A 2 -10.53 -32.65 -17.44
N HIS A 3 -10.65 -31.33 -17.47
CA HIS A 3 -9.73 -30.50 -18.24
C HIS A 3 -8.38 -30.45 -17.51
N ASP A 4 -7.28 -30.69 -18.23
CA ASP A 4 -5.94 -30.38 -17.74
C ASP A 4 -5.76 -28.85 -17.78
N ILE A 5 -6.07 -28.19 -16.66
CA ILE A 5 -6.09 -26.73 -16.56
C ILE A 5 -4.75 -26.23 -16.06
N ASN A 6 -4.09 -25.38 -16.84
CA ASN A 6 -2.89 -24.68 -16.41
C ASN A 6 -3.23 -23.55 -15.42
N VAL A 7 -3.38 -23.90 -14.15
CA VAL A 7 -3.70 -22.97 -13.05
C VAL A 7 -2.65 -21.86 -12.89
N LYS A 8 -1.38 -22.13 -13.23
CA LYS A 8 -0.32 -21.11 -13.17
C LYS A 8 -0.55 -20.02 -14.23
N LYS A 9 -0.92 -20.40 -15.45
CA LYS A 9 -1.26 -19.45 -16.52
C LYS A 9 -2.49 -18.60 -16.14
N MET A 10 -3.54 -19.23 -15.62
CA MET A 10 -4.74 -18.51 -15.17
C MET A 10 -4.42 -17.51 -14.05
N ARG A 11 -3.55 -17.90 -13.12
CA ARG A 11 -3.09 -17.03 -12.04
C ARG A 11 -2.36 -15.78 -12.55
N LEU A 12 -1.53 -15.92 -13.57
CA LEU A 12 -0.84 -14.77 -14.18
C LEU A 12 -1.84 -13.79 -14.78
N ASN A 13 -2.96 -14.29 -15.32
CA ASN A 13 -4.04 -13.51 -15.89
C ASN A 13 -5.09 -13.02 -14.85
N CYS A 14 -4.70 -12.91 -13.58
CA CYS A 14 -5.57 -12.48 -12.47
C CYS A 14 -6.74 -13.41 -12.08
N PHE A 15 -6.78 -14.66 -12.56
CA PHE A 15 -7.77 -15.66 -12.13
C PHE A 15 -7.25 -16.54 -11.00
N ARG A 16 -8.00 -16.63 -9.90
CA ARG A 16 -7.72 -17.50 -8.74
C ARG A 16 -8.63 -18.70 -8.76
N GLN A 17 -8.06 -19.90 -8.72
CA GLN A 17 -8.85 -21.12 -8.61
C GLN A 17 -9.72 -21.10 -7.35
N SER A 18 -11.00 -21.43 -7.50
CA SER A 18 -11.94 -21.58 -6.40
C SER A 18 -11.75 -22.94 -5.70
N LYS A 19 -12.53 -23.19 -4.64
CA LYS A 19 -12.59 -24.50 -3.98
C LYS A 19 -13.25 -25.57 -4.87
N VAL A 20 -13.99 -25.15 -5.91
CA VAL A 20 -14.67 -26.00 -6.88
C VAL A 20 -13.73 -26.20 -8.08
N PRO A 21 -13.35 -27.45 -8.44
CA PRO A 21 -12.51 -27.70 -9.59
C PRO A 21 -13.12 -27.14 -10.89
N GLY A 22 -12.27 -26.51 -11.73
CA GLY A 22 -12.70 -25.87 -12.98
C GLY A 22 -13.31 -24.48 -12.82
N GLU A 23 -13.43 -23.98 -11.59
CA GLU A 23 -13.98 -22.66 -11.30
C GLU A 23 -12.91 -21.70 -10.80
N PHE A 24 -13.06 -20.43 -11.17
CA PHE A 24 -12.14 -19.36 -10.91
C PHE A 24 -12.85 -18.11 -10.40
N MET A 25 -12.06 -17.26 -9.76
CA MET A 25 -12.42 -15.92 -9.32
C MET A 25 -11.52 -14.93 -10.06
N LEU A 26 -12.12 -13.98 -10.77
CA LEU A 26 -11.39 -12.88 -11.40
C LEU A 26 -11.09 -11.82 -10.34
N GLN A 27 -9.82 -11.43 -10.21
CA GLN A 27 -9.43 -10.29 -9.40
C GLN A 27 -9.30 -9.05 -10.29
N MET A 28 -10.40 -8.33 -10.52
CA MET A 28 -10.41 -7.13 -11.36
C MET A 28 -9.74 -5.96 -10.62
N ARG A 29 -8.71 -5.36 -11.23
CA ARG A 29 -7.84 -4.35 -10.59
C ARG A 29 -8.56 -3.02 -10.39
N VAL A 30 -8.25 -2.35 -9.28
CA VAL A 30 -8.73 -1.00 -8.95
C VAL A 30 -7.57 -0.25 -8.28
N PRO A 31 -6.61 0.29 -9.05
CA PRO A 31 -5.43 0.94 -8.49
C PRO A 31 -5.81 2.09 -7.56
N GLY A 32 -5.41 2.01 -6.29
CA GLY A 32 -5.76 2.99 -5.26
C GLY A 32 -7.21 2.92 -4.76
N GLY A 33 -7.99 1.91 -5.17
CA GLY A 33 -9.35 1.69 -4.67
C GLY A 33 -10.36 2.77 -5.05
N MET A 34 -10.09 3.56 -6.10
CA MET A 34 -10.95 4.66 -6.57
C MET A 34 -11.11 4.62 -8.09
N VAL A 35 -12.33 4.30 -8.55
CA VAL A 35 -12.74 4.26 -9.97
C VAL A 35 -14.16 4.82 -10.13
N ASP A 36 -14.56 5.10 -11.36
CA ASP A 36 -15.90 5.61 -11.66
C ASP A 36 -16.99 4.57 -11.38
N ALA A 37 -18.14 5.05 -10.90
CA ALA A 37 -19.29 4.18 -10.58
C ALA A 37 -19.80 3.38 -11.80
N LYS A 38 -19.58 3.88 -13.03
CA LYS A 38 -19.98 3.20 -14.27
C LYS A 38 -19.43 1.77 -14.37
N TYR A 39 -18.26 1.50 -13.79
CA TYR A 39 -17.63 0.19 -13.85
C TYR A 39 -18.31 -0.86 -12.96
N LEU A 40 -19.22 -0.47 -12.06
CA LEU A 40 -20.04 -1.45 -11.33
C LEU A 40 -20.95 -2.25 -12.27
N SER A 41 -21.38 -1.65 -13.39
CA SER A 41 -22.14 -2.36 -14.43
C SER A 41 -21.31 -3.46 -15.12
N TYR A 42 -19.99 -3.28 -15.24
CA TYR A 42 -19.09 -4.33 -15.73
C TYR A 42 -19.02 -5.48 -14.74
N VAL A 43 -18.87 -5.18 -13.45
CA VAL A 43 -18.82 -6.19 -12.38
C VAL A 43 -20.12 -7.00 -12.36
N GLU A 44 -21.27 -6.31 -12.37
CA GLU A 44 -22.60 -6.92 -12.41
C GLU A 44 -22.75 -7.82 -13.64
N HIS A 45 -22.40 -7.32 -14.83
CA HIS A 45 -22.54 -8.09 -16.06
C HIS A 45 -21.68 -9.36 -16.06
N ILE A 46 -20.41 -9.27 -15.64
CA ILE A 46 -19.53 -10.44 -15.60
C ILE A 46 -20.04 -11.45 -14.56
N ALA A 47 -20.45 -10.99 -13.38
CA ALA A 47 -20.95 -11.83 -12.30
C ALA A 47 -22.22 -12.60 -12.72
N ASN A 48 -23.17 -11.94 -13.39
CA ASN A 48 -24.43 -12.56 -13.81
C ASN A 48 -24.29 -13.42 -15.08
N THR A 49 -23.39 -13.08 -15.99
CA THR A 49 -23.26 -13.78 -17.29
C THR A 49 -22.35 -15.00 -17.18
N TRP A 50 -21.19 -14.87 -16.51
CA TRP A 50 -20.18 -15.93 -16.46
C TRP A 50 -19.84 -16.41 -15.05
N GLY A 51 -20.22 -15.64 -14.02
CA GLY A 51 -20.00 -15.96 -12.62
C GLY A 51 -21.19 -16.65 -11.94
N ASP A 52 -21.22 -16.57 -10.62
CA ASP A 52 -22.31 -17.10 -9.77
C ASP A 52 -23.29 -16.02 -9.28
N GLY A 53 -23.30 -14.84 -9.93
CA GLY A 53 -24.09 -13.68 -9.54
C GLY A 53 -23.52 -12.87 -8.37
N ASN A 54 -22.36 -13.26 -7.81
CA ASN A 54 -21.73 -12.56 -6.70
C ASN A 54 -20.35 -11.98 -7.05
N PHE A 55 -19.95 -10.99 -6.27
CA PHE A 55 -18.57 -10.52 -6.19
C PHE A 55 -18.22 -10.18 -4.73
N HIS A 56 -16.93 -10.16 -4.43
CA HIS A 56 -16.39 -9.82 -3.12
C HIS A 56 -15.47 -8.60 -3.23
N PHE A 57 -15.47 -7.73 -2.22
CA PHE A 57 -14.46 -6.67 -2.12
C PHE A 57 -13.14 -7.27 -1.65
N GLY A 58 -12.21 -7.47 -2.58
CA GLY A 58 -10.93 -8.10 -2.29
C GLY A 58 -10.15 -7.36 -1.21
N THR A 59 -9.34 -8.11 -0.45
CA THR A 59 -8.42 -7.52 0.56
C THR A 59 -7.35 -6.62 -0.07
N ARG A 60 -7.22 -6.67 -1.40
CA ARG A 60 -6.39 -5.78 -2.21
C ARG A 60 -7.19 -4.70 -2.95
N GLN A 61 -8.42 -4.43 -2.51
CA GLN A 61 -9.36 -3.49 -3.13
C GLN A 61 -9.69 -3.83 -4.59
N THR A 62 -9.60 -5.10 -4.97
CA THR A 62 -10.05 -5.61 -6.27
C THR A 62 -11.54 -5.94 -6.22
N PHE A 63 -12.22 -5.89 -7.36
CA PHE A 63 -13.51 -6.56 -7.49
C PHE A 63 -13.25 -8.03 -7.77
N ASP A 64 -13.48 -8.88 -6.75
CA ASP A 64 -13.23 -10.31 -6.82
C ASP A 64 -14.53 -11.02 -7.28
N ILE A 65 -14.69 -11.22 -8.59
CA ILE A 65 -15.90 -11.82 -9.18
C ILE A 65 -15.78 -13.34 -9.13
N THR A 66 -16.76 -14.03 -8.53
CA THR A 66 -16.71 -15.47 -8.22
C THR A 66 -17.47 -16.33 -9.22
N GLY A 67 -17.22 -17.64 -9.20
CA GLY A 67 -18.03 -18.62 -9.94
C GLY A 67 -17.67 -18.80 -11.42
N ILE A 68 -16.62 -18.16 -11.93
CA ILE A 68 -16.29 -18.18 -13.37
C ILE A 68 -15.75 -19.55 -13.78
N LYS A 69 -16.45 -20.23 -14.68
CA LYS A 69 -15.97 -21.50 -15.25
C LYS A 69 -14.79 -21.29 -16.20
N TYR A 70 -13.85 -22.23 -16.22
CA TYR A 70 -12.63 -22.15 -17.02
C TYR A 70 -12.92 -21.85 -18.51
N GLU A 71 -13.96 -22.45 -19.05
CA GLU A 71 -14.38 -22.32 -20.45
C GLU A 71 -14.84 -20.90 -20.80
N ASN A 72 -15.28 -20.13 -19.81
CA ASN A 72 -15.78 -18.77 -19.97
C ASN A 72 -14.67 -17.71 -19.84
N ILE A 73 -13.48 -18.07 -19.36
CA ILE A 73 -12.37 -17.11 -19.14
C ILE A 73 -12.03 -16.30 -20.41
N PRO A 74 -11.93 -16.89 -21.63
CA PRO A 74 -11.66 -16.11 -22.84
C PRO A 74 -12.73 -15.04 -23.12
N ALA A 75 -14.01 -15.35 -22.92
CA ALA A 75 -15.10 -14.40 -23.13
C ALA A 75 -15.07 -13.27 -22.08
N VAL A 76 -14.76 -13.60 -20.83
CA VAL A 76 -14.56 -12.61 -19.76
C VAL A 76 -13.39 -11.67 -20.11
N ASN A 77 -12.27 -12.21 -20.59
CA ASN A 77 -11.10 -11.42 -20.96
C ASN A 77 -11.39 -10.46 -22.12
N GLU A 78 -12.11 -10.90 -23.15
CA GLU A 78 -12.54 -10.03 -24.24
C GLU A 78 -13.47 -8.90 -23.74
N TYR A 79 -14.38 -9.20 -22.81
CA TYR A 79 -15.24 -8.18 -22.20
C TYR A 79 -14.48 -7.17 -21.32
N LEU A 80 -13.37 -7.59 -20.70
CA LEU A 80 -12.51 -6.73 -19.88
C LEU A 80 -11.65 -5.76 -20.69
N GLU A 81 -11.52 -5.95 -22.01
CA GLU A 81 -10.63 -5.15 -22.87
C GLU A 81 -10.77 -3.64 -22.60
N GLN A 82 -12.01 -3.14 -22.66
CA GLN A 82 -12.29 -1.71 -22.47
C GLN A 82 -11.99 -1.25 -21.04
N TYR A 83 -12.31 -2.09 -20.04
CA TYR A 83 -12.01 -1.76 -18.65
C TYR A 83 -10.51 -1.62 -18.40
N ILE A 84 -9.71 -2.56 -18.90
CA ILE A 84 -8.24 -2.53 -18.72
C ILE A 84 -7.64 -1.32 -19.44
N LYS A 85 -8.14 -0.98 -20.65
CA LYS A 85 -7.72 0.23 -21.36
C LYS A 85 -8.03 1.50 -20.56
N GLU A 86 -9.27 1.68 -20.12
CA GLU A 86 -9.66 2.90 -19.41
C GLU A 86 -9.00 3.02 -18.03
N VAL A 87 -8.86 1.91 -17.28
CA VAL A 87 -8.39 1.95 -15.88
C VAL A 87 -6.87 1.82 -15.77
N ASP A 88 -6.25 0.86 -16.44
CA ASP A 88 -4.81 0.65 -16.33
C ASP A 88 -4.06 1.55 -17.33
N ALA A 89 -4.45 1.57 -18.61
CA ALA A 89 -3.71 2.33 -19.63
C ALA A 89 -3.98 3.85 -19.59
N GLU A 90 -5.24 4.29 -19.58
CA GLU A 90 -5.61 5.71 -19.67
C GLU A 90 -5.54 6.40 -18.29
N LEU A 91 -6.24 5.86 -17.29
CA LEU A 91 -6.33 6.48 -15.97
C LEU A 91 -5.01 6.43 -15.17
N CYS A 92 -4.24 5.34 -15.32
CA CYS A 92 -2.95 5.18 -14.64
C CYS A 92 -1.73 5.44 -15.54
N GLY A 93 -1.91 5.60 -16.86
CA GLY A 93 -0.79 5.83 -17.78
C GLY A 93 0.13 4.61 -17.95
N VAL A 94 -0.37 3.40 -17.73
CA VAL A 94 0.42 2.17 -17.84
C VAL A 94 0.71 1.83 -19.29
N ASN A 95 1.99 1.56 -19.60
CA ASN A 95 2.36 0.96 -20.88
C ASN A 95 2.13 -0.57 -20.84
N MET A 96 0.99 -0.99 -21.40
CA MET A 96 0.58 -2.40 -21.42
C MET A 96 1.46 -3.27 -22.32
N ASP A 97 2.16 -2.70 -23.31
CA ASP A 97 3.06 -3.41 -24.23
C ASP A 97 4.46 -3.68 -23.65
N THR A 98 4.59 -3.57 -22.32
CA THR A 98 5.81 -3.90 -21.61
C THR A 98 5.51 -4.77 -20.39
N VAL A 99 6.42 -5.68 -20.06
CA VAL A 99 6.41 -6.38 -18.78
C VAL A 99 7.79 -6.27 -18.16
N ALA A 100 7.83 -5.78 -16.92
CA ALA A 100 9.08 -5.41 -16.25
C ALA A 100 9.96 -4.45 -17.08
N HIS A 101 9.32 -3.50 -17.79
CA HIS A 101 9.92 -2.54 -18.72
C HIS A 101 10.62 -3.15 -19.95
N GLU A 102 10.49 -4.46 -20.17
CA GLU A 102 10.93 -5.12 -21.40
C GLU A 102 9.77 -5.16 -22.41
N PRO A 103 10.02 -4.93 -23.71
CA PRO A 103 8.98 -4.97 -24.74
C PRO A 103 8.29 -6.33 -24.80
N GLN A 104 6.98 -6.34 -24.58
CA GLN A 104 6.14 -7.52 -24.70
C GLN A 104 4.75 -7.08 -25.17
N PRO A 105 4.41 -7.23 -26.46
CA PRO A 105 3.13 -6.81 -27.00
C PRO A 105 1.96 -7.42 -26.21
N TRP A 106 1.02 -6.57 -25.81
CA TRP A 106 -0.16 -7.00 -25.08
C TRP A 106 -1.31 -7.25 -26.05
N ASP A 107 -1.95 -8.41 -25.91
CA ASP A 107 -3.22 -8.70 -26.57
C ASP A 107 -4.36 -8.22 -25.66
N PRO A 108 -5.12 -7.17 -26.05
CA PRO A 108 -6.19 -6.64 -25.22
C PRO A 108 -7.31 -7.65 -24.92
N LYS A 109 -7.50 -8.64 -25.80
CA LYS A 109 -8.49 -9.70 -25.62
C LYS A 109 -8.02 -10.82 -24.72
N ALA A 110 -6.73 -10.86 -24.38
CA ALA A 110 -6.16 -11.84 -23.47
C ALA A 110 -6.34 -11.45 -22.00
N GLY A 111 -6.89 -10.28 -21.69
CA GLY A 111 -7.07 -9.79 -20.32
C GLY A 111 -5.76 -9.29 -19.71
N TYR A 112 -5.59 -9.43 -18.39
CA TYR A 112 -4.39 -8.92 -17.71
C TYR A 112 -3.09 -9.67 -18.10
N PRO A 113 -1.98 -8.97 -18.37
CA PRO A 113 -0.72 -9.60 -18.78
C PRO A 113 -0.02 -10.37 -17.64
N THR A 114 -0.17 -9.93 -16.39
CA THR A 114 0.51 -10.49 -15.22
C THR A 114 -0.20 -10.10 -13.92
N ILE A 115 0.10 -10.83 -12.84
CA ILE A 115 -0.33 -10.52 -11.47
C ILE A 115 0.85 -10.24 -10.53
N GLY A 116 2.10 -10.20 -11.03
CA GLY A 116 3.29 -10.05 -10.19
C GLY A 116 3.18 -8.83 -9.27
N ALA A 117 3.13 -7.64 -9.87
CA ALA A 117 2.74 -6.43 -9.17
C ALA A 117 1.27 -6.49 -8.75
N ARG A 118 1.02 -6.52 -7.44
CA ARG A 118 -0.34 -6.58 -6.90
C ARG A 118 -1.01 -5.22 -7.02
N ASN A 119 -2.34 -5.22 -7.13
CA ASN A 119 -3.14 -4.00 -7.10
C ASN A 119 -2.71 -3.11 -5.93
N ILE A 120 -2.37 -1.85 -6.20
CA ILE A 120 -2.01 -0.88 -5.17
C ILE A 120 -3.27 -0.57 -4.37
N THR A 121 -3.15 -0.62 -3.04
CA THR A 121 -4.27 -0.27 -2.16
C THR A 121 -4.05 1.10 -1.55
N ALA A 122 -5.14 1.82 -1.30
CA ALA A 122 -5.12 3.12 -0.64
C ALA A 122 -6.33 3.33 0.27
N CYS A 123 -6.18 4.09 1.36
CA CYS A 123 -7.36 4.69 2.00
C CYS A 123 -7.89 5.85 1.14
N VAL A 124 -9.05 6.45 1.51
CA VAL A 124 -9.63 7.57 0.75
C VAL A 124 -8.75 8.83 0.69
N GLY A 125 -7.77 8.96 1.60
CA GLY A 125 -6.84 10.09 1.60
C GLY A 125 -7.52 11.45 1.85
N ASN A 126 -6.83 12.53 1.48
CA ASN A 126 -7.32 13.89 1.65
C ASN A 126 -8.40 14.32 0.64
N TYR A 127 -8.78 13.43 -0.29
CA TYR A 127 -9.93 13.64 -1.16
C TYR A 127 -11.22 13.82 -0.35
N HIS A 128 -11.35 13.07 0.75
CA HIS A 128 -12.51 13.17 1.64
C HIS A 128 -12.14 13.19 3.14
N CYS A 129 -11.11 12.47 3.56
CA CYS A 129 -10.79 12.36 4.98
C CYS A 129 -10.09 13.64 5.48
N ILE A 130 -10.65 14.25 6.53
CA ILE A 130 -10.07 15.43 7.21
C ILE A 130 -8.67 15.18 7.81
N CYS A 131 -8.33 13.91 8.10
CA CYS A 131 -7.02 13.52 8.60
C CYS A 131 -5.99 13.34 7.48
N GLY A 132 -6.42 13.21 6.22
CA GLY A 132 -5.54 12.97 5.08
C GLY A 132 -4.56 14.13 4.85
N ASN A 133 -3.28 13.81 4.73
CA ASN A 133 -2.22 14.76 4.39
C ASN A 133 -1.86 14.76 2.89
N CYS A 134 -2.17 13.68 2.18
CA CYS A 134 -1.95 13.52 0.74
C CYS A 134 -3.14 12.88 0.03
N ASN A 135 -3.18 13.03 -1.29
CA ASN A 135 -4.09 12.29 -2.15
C ASN A 135 -3.48 10.91 -2.45
N THR A 136 -4.11 9.89 -1.90
CA THR A 136 -3.57 8.54 -1.86
C THR A 136 -3.81 7.77 -3.16
N PHE A 137 -4.97 7.95 -3.80
CA PHE A 137 -5.27 7.27 -5.07
C PHE A 137 -4.57 7.94 -6.25
N GLU A 138 -4.37 9.26 -6.23
CA GLU A 138 -3.54 9.94 -7.25
C GLU A 138 -2.09 9.45 -7.19
N LEU A 139 -1.53 9.31 -5.98
CA LEU A 139 -0.21 8.72 -5.81
C LEU A 139 -0.17 7.27 -6.30
N ALA A 140 -1.21 6.47 -6.02
CA ALA A 140 -1.30 5.10 -6.54
C ALA A 140 -1.23 5.08 -8.07
N ARG A 141 -1.99 5.95 -8.75
CA ARG A 141 -2.00 6.06 -10.22
C ARG A 141 -0.64 6.42 -10.80
N LYS A 142 0.14 7.27 -10.13
CA LYS A 142 1.52 7.62 -10.53
C LYS A 142 2.52 6.48 -10.31
N ILE A 143 2.28 5.63 -9.31
CA ILE A 143 3.14 4.48 -9.01
C ILE A 143 2.83 3.29 -9.92
N GLU A 144 1.57 3.11 -10.30
CA GLU A 144 1.11 2.00 -11.14
C GLU A 144 1.98 1.77 -12.40
N PRO A 145 2.28 2.77 -13.26
CA PRO A 145 3.10 2.58 -14.46
C PRO A 145 4.57 2.25 -14.18
N ILE A 146 5.03 2.46 -12.93
CA ILE A 146 6.39 2.12 -12.51
C ILE A 146 6.50 0.63 -12.16
N ILE A 147 5.44 0.06 -11.59
CA ILE A 147 5.48 -1.31 -11.06
C ILE A 147 4.71 -2.33 -11.88
N PHE A 148 3.74 -1.88 -12.68
CA PHE A 148 2.85 -2.73 -13.47
C PHE A 148 2.94 -2.34 -14.96
N PRO A 149 3.00 -3.33 -15.88
CA PRO A 149 3.04 -4.77 -15.65
C PRO A 149 4.42 -5.28 -15.22
N SER A 150 4.47 -6.25 -14.30
CA SER A 150 5.73 -6.92 -13.92
C SER A 150 5.51 -8.35 -13.47
N HIS A 151 6.49 -9.23 -13.70
CA HIS A 151 6.55 -10.57 -13.13
C HIS A 151 7.09 -10.57 -11.70
N TYR A 152 7.78 -9.49 -11.28
CA TYR A 152 8.30 -9.36 -9.92
C TYR A 152 7.20 -8.98 -8.94
N HIS A 153 7.14 -9.72 -7.83
CA HIS A 153 6.08 -9.53 -6.85
C HIS A 153 6.32 -8.31 -5.97
N ILE A 154 5.32 -7.42 -5.88
CA ILE A 154 5.31 -6.30 -4.95
C ILE A 154 3.89 -6.01 -4.46
N LYS A 155 3.78 -5.66 -3.17
CA LYS A 155 2.56 -5.10 -2.56
C LYS A 155 2.83 -3.70 -2.04
N ILE A 156 2.02 -2.75 -2.48
CA ILE A 156 2.06 -1.37 -2.02
C ILE A 156 0.74 -1.01 -1.33
N ASN A 157 0.84 -0.41 -0.15
CA ASN A 157 -0.28 0.15 0.58
C ASN A 157 -0.02 1.61 0.88
N ILE A 158 -0.96 2.47 0.51
CA ILE A 158 -0.86 3.91 0.72
C ILE A 158 -1.86 4.34 1.80
N ALA A 159 -1.38 5.06 2.81
CA ALA A 159 -2.20 5.69 3.83
C ALA A 159 -2.00 7.20 3.79
N GLY A 160 -3.08 7.98 3.87
CA GLY A 160 -3.01 9.43 3.78
C GLY A 160 -2.43 10.10 5.02
N CYS A 161 -2.33 9.40 6.16
CA CYS A 161 -1.83 9.94 7.42
C CYS A 161 -1.29 8.83 8.34
N PRO A 162 -0.57 9.17 9.42
CA PRO A 162 -0.04 8.22 10.39
C PRO A 162 -1.04 7.31 11.11
N ASN A 163 -2.35 7.56 11.02
CA ASN A 163 -3.37 6.62 11.53
C ASN A 163 -3.35 5.27 10.82
N ASP A 164 -2.77 5.22 9.62
CA ASP A 164 -2.50 3.99 8.88
C ASP A 164 -3.74 3.09 8.67
N CYS A 165 -4.85 3.66 8.21
CA CYS A 165 -6.09 2.92 7.96
C CYS A 165 -5.90 1.78 6.95
N ASN A 166 -5.00 1.95 5.97
CA ASN A 166 -4.72 0.97 4.92
C ASN A 166 -3.57 -0.01 5.25
N LYS A 167 -3.08 0.00 6.50
CA LYS A 167 -2.08 -0.95 7.00
C LYS A 167 -0.79 -0.98 6.18
N ALA A 168 -0.25 0.20 5.87
CA ALA A 168 1.06 0.43 5.25
C ALA A 168 2.19 -0.36 5.94
N HIS A 169 2.09 -0.60 7.24
CA HIS A 169 3.11 -1.41 7.93
C HIS A 169 3.05 -2.92 7.62
N LEU A 170 2.02 -3.43 6.94
CA LEU A 170 1.82 -4.87 6.72
C LEU A 170 2.03 -5.32 5.27
N CYS A 171 2.67 -4.48 4.45
CA CYS A 171 3.02 -4.78 3.06
C CYS A 171 4.50 -4.53 2.76
N ASP A 172 4.94 -4.94 1.56
CA ASP A 172 6.34 -4.83 1.13
C ASP A 172 6.81 -3.37 1.16
N PHE A 173 6.01 -2.46 0.57
CA PHE A 173 6.20 -1.01 0.63
C PHE A 173 4.94 -0.30 1.11
N GLY A 174 4.98 0.18 2.35
CA GLY A 174 3.98 1.07 2.89
C GLY A 174 4.33 2.53 2.63
N ILE A 175 3.39 3.33 2.16
CA ILE A 175 3.59 4.77 1.96
C ILE A 175 2.59 5.52 2.82
N ILE A 176 3.08 6.39 3.70
CA ILE A 176 2.27 7.15 4.65
C ILE A 176 2.46 8.64 4.37
N GLY A 177 1.38 9.35 4.04
CA GLY A 177 1.38 10.79 3.88
C GLY A 177 1.64 11.50 5.20
N VAL A 178 2.61 12.41 5.20
CA VAL A 178 2.95 13.26 6.35
C VAL A 178 3.04 14.71 5.89
N ALA A 179 2.76 15.63 6.80
CA ALA A 179 2.86 17.06 6.51
C ALA A 179 3.74 17.75 7.56
N ARG A 180 4.58 18.69 7.10
CA ARG A 180 5.14 19.70 7.98
C ARG A 180 4.11 20.80 8.18
N MET A 181 4.04 21.32 9.40
CA MET A 181 3.08 22.38 9.75
C MET A 181 3.81 23.69 9.96
N THR A 182 3.23 24.76 9.44
CA THR A 182 3.66 26.14 9.69
C THR A 182 2.81 26.72 10.81
N TYR A 183 3.50 27.31 11.80
CA TYR A 183 2.88 28.00 12.92
C TYR A 183 2.85 29.50 12.65
N HIS A 184 1.69 30.12 12.87
CA HIS A 184 1.43 31.56 12.70
C HIS A 184 1.12 32.16 14.09
N PRO A 185 2.13 32.67 14.81
CA PRO A 185 1.96 33.15 16.18
C PRO A 185 0.99 34.32 16.32
N ASP A 186 0.87 35.13 15.26
CA ASP A 186 -0.05 36.26 15.11
C ASP A 186 -1.52 35.84 15.21
N ARG A 187 -1.87 34.63 14.73
CA ARG A 187 -3.24 34.08 14.80
C ARG A 187 -3.51 33.31 16.09
N CYS A 188 -2.47 33.04 16.88
CA CYS A 188 -2.59 32.18 18.05
C CYS A 188 -3.13 32.95 19.26
N ILE A 189 -4.26 32.46 19.79
CA ILE A 189 -4.91 33.00 20.99
C ILE A 189 -4.55 32.26 22.29
N GLY A 190 -3.55 31.35 22.26
CA GLY A 190 -3.05 30.67 23.48
C GLY A 190 -4.01 29.64 24.12
N CYS A 191 -5.09 29.23 23.45
CA CYS A 191 -6.13 28.36 24.04
C CYS A 191 -5.72 26.91 24.37
N GLY A 192 -4.52 26.48 23.93
CA GLY A 192 -4.00 25.13 24.18
C GLY A 192 -4.76 23.97 23.51
N ALA A 193 -5.71 24.23 22.60
CA ALA A 193 -6.49 23.17 21.95
C ALA A 193 -5.61 22.18 21.17
N CYS A 194 -4.61 22.68 20.45
CA CYS A 194 -3.65 21.85 19.72
C CYS A 194 -2.75 21.02 20.66
N VAL A 195 -2.43 21.53 21.85
CA VAL A 195 -1.64 20.81 22.87
C VAL A 195 -2.42 19.60 23.36
N ARG A 196 -3.67 19.81 23.80
CA ARG A 196 -4.56 18.71 24.25
C ARG A 196 -4.80 17.68 23.14
N ALA A 197 -4.98 18.13 21.91
CA ALA A 197 -5.14 17.23 20.76
C ALA A 197 -3.88 16.40 20.49
N CYS A 198 -2.69 17.01 20.56
CA CYS A 198 -1.42 16.30 20.39
C CYS A 198 -1.15 15.33 21.53
N GLU A 199 -1.62 15.65 22.73
CA GLU A 199 -1.46 14.82 23.92
C GLU A 199 -2.30 13.54 23.85
N HIS A 200 -3.58 13.66 23.49
CA HIS A 200 -4.47 12.50 23.41
C HIS A 200 -4.28 11.68 22.13
N GLY A 201 -4.01 12.33 20.99
CA GLY A 201 -4.12 11.71 19.67
C GLY A 201 -2.81 11.54 18.90
N ALA A 202 -1.67 12.03 19.41
CA ALA A 202 -0.41 12.00 18.65
C ALA A 202 0.82 11.73 19.55
N THR A 203 1.80 12.64 19.57
CA THR A 203 3.13 12.40 20.16
C THR A 203 3.48 13.32 21.33
N ARG A 204 2.55 14.13 21.84
CA ARG A 204 2.80 15.04 22.99
C ARG A 204 3.95 16.05 22.76
N VAL A 205 4.11 16.53 21.53
CA VAL A 205 5.24 17.41 21.15
C VAL A 205 4.93 18.90 21.21
N LEU A 206 3.74 19.28 21.67
CA LEU A 206 3.33 20.68 21.77
C LEU A 206 3.18 21.06 23.24
N SER A 207 3.62 22.27 23.59
CA SER A 207 3.47 22.86 24.93
C SER A 207 2.99 24.31 24.81
N LEU A 208 2.28 24.79 25.82
CA LEU A 208 1.95 26.22 25.95
C LEU A 208 3.05 26.87 26.81
N ASN A 209 3.73 27.86 26.25
CA ASN A 209 4.69 28.66 27.00
C ASN A 209 3.94 29.75 27.78
N GLU A 210 3.98 29.69 29.11
CA GLU A 210 3.27 30.63 30.00
C GLU A 210 3.78 32.07 29.90
N GLY A 211 5.07 32.26 29.62
CA GLY A 211 5.68 33.58 29.50
C GLY A 211 5.28 34.32 28.21
N THR A 212 5.08 33.59 27.12
CA THR A 212 4.68 34.18 25.82
C THR A 212 3.19 34.04 25.51
N GLY A 213 2.49 33.13 26.17
CA GLY A 213 1.12 32.71 25.82
C GLY A 213 1.02 32.00 24.46
N LYS A 214 2.14 31.54 23.91
CA LYS A 214 2.22 30.91 22.58
C LYS A 214 2.61 29.43 22.68
N ILE A 215 2.40 28.72 21.57
CA ILE A 215 2.68 27.28 21.48
C ILE A 215 4.13 27.06 21.05
N GLU A 216 4.83 26.20 21.77
CA GLU A 216 6.12 25.65 21.39
C GLU A 216 5.96 24.23 20.85
N LYS A 217 6.88 23.81 19.97
CA LYS A 217 6.85 22.50 19.32
C LYS A 217 8.23 21.86 19.35
N ASP A 218 8.30 20.62 19.81
CA ASP A 218 9.45 19.74 19.55
C ASP A 218 9.31 19.15 18.13
N PRO A 219 10.17 19.55 17.18
CA PRO A 219 10.11 19.05 15.81
C PRO A 219 10.63 17.61 15.69
N CYS A 220 11.49 17.13 16.60
CA CYS A 220 12.17 15.84 16.50
C CYS A 220 11.17 14.68 16.60
N CYS A 221 10.25 14.76 17.55
CA CYS A 221 9.28 13.70 17.84
C CYS A 221 7.96 13.87 17.05
N CYS A 222 7.84 14.87 16.18
CA CYS A 222 6.61 15.14 15.43
C CYS A 222 6.44 14.13 14.29
N VAL A 223 5.31 13.42 14.27
CA VAL A 223 5.01 12.43 13.20
C VAL A 223 4.31 13.02 11.98
N GLY A 224 4.08 14.33 11.94
CA GLY A 224 3.46 14.99 10.79
C GLY A 224 1.98 14.63 10.56
N CYS A 225 1.23 14.30 11.63
CA CYS A 225 -0.14 13.81 11.51
C CYS A 225 -1.18 14.86 11.12
N GLY A 226 -0.98 16.12 11.49
CA GLY A 226 -1.89 17.23 11.18
C GLY A 226 -2.95 17.51 12.27
N GLU A 227 -2.92 16.81 13.40
CA GLU A 227 -3.92 17.03 14.48
C GLU A 227 -3.94 18.46 15.01
N CYS A 228 -2.78 19.14 15.09
CA CYS A 228 -2.71 20.53 15.51
C CYS A 228 -3.42 21.50 14.56
N VAL A 229 -3.39 21.22 13.25
CA VAL A 229 -4.11 21.99 12.22
C VAL A 229 -5.61 21.80 12.40
N LYS A 230 -6.03 20.55 12.59
CA LYS A 230 -7.44 20.16 12.76
C LYS A 230 -8.07 20.74 14.02
N ALA A 231 -7.30 20.80 15.11
CA ALA A 231 -7.77 21.27 16.40
C ALA A 231 -7.73 22.80 16.58
N CYS A 232 -7.08 23.54 15.69
CA CYS A 232 -6.85 24.97 15.88
C CYS A 232 -8.06 25.80 15.39
N PRO A 233 -8.80 26.50 16.29
CA PRO A 233 -9.98 27.25 15.90
C PRO A 233 -9.67 28.51 15.09
N THR A 234 -8.46 29.06 15.21
CA THR A 234 -8.03 30.28 14.52
C THR A 234 -7.11 30.00 13.32
N SER A 235 -6.92 28.72 12.97
CA SER A 235 -6.00 28.31 11.90
C SER A 235 -4.58 28.87 12.05
N ALA A 236 -4.10 29.00 13.29
CA ALA A 236 -2.71 29.34 13.61
C ALA A 236 -1.74 28.22 13.19
N TRP A 237 -2.23 26.99 13.01
CA TRP A 237 -1.49 25.90 12.39
C TRP A 237 -2.00 25.67 10.98
N THR A 238 -1.09 25.61 10.02
CA THR A 238 -1.39 25.28 8.61
C THR A 238 -0.47 24.19 8.12
N ARG A 239 -0.89 23.40 7.12
CA ARG A 239 -0.01 22.43 6.45
C ARG A 239 0.84 23.18 5.42
N GLN A 240 2.12 22.82 5.30
CA GLN A 240 2.92 23.26 4.18
C GLN A 240 2.35 22.71 2.86
N GLU A 241 2.58 23.43 1.77
CA GLU A 241 2.15 23.03 0.44
C GLU A 241 2.87 21.75 0.00
N THR A 242 4.19 21.69 0.23
CA THR A 242 5.02 20.53 -0.03
C THR A 242 4.49 19.29 0.68
N LYS A 243 4.24 18.24 -0.10
CA LYS A 243 3.80 16.94 0.40
C LYS A 243 5.00 16.08 0.73
N PHE A 244 4.94 15.46 1.89
CA PHE A 244 5.97 14.56 2.35
C PHE A 244 5.39 13.17 2.60
N TYR A 245 6.27 12.18 2.49
CA TYR A 245 5.92 10.78 2.63
C TYR A 245 6.90 10.10 3.58
N ARG A 246 6.38 9.12 4.29
CA ARG A 246 7.14 8.15 5.05
C ARG A 246 6.99 6.80 4.35
N VAL A 247 8.11 6.16 4.07
CA VAL A 247 8.14 4.82 3.48
C VAL A 247 8.43 3.80 4.57
N ILE A 248 7.53 2.83 4.71
CA ILE A 248 7.64 1.68 5.61
C ILE A 248 8.00 0.46 4.77
N LEU A 249 9.01 -0.28 5.19
CA LEU A 249 9.61 -1.35 4.40
C LEU A 249 9.50 -2.72 5.07
N GLY A 250 9.25 -3.74 4.26
CA GLY A 250 9.43 -5.15 4.61
C GLY A 250 8.33 -5.73 5.49
N GLY A 251 7.16 -5.10 5.56
CA GLY A 251 5.99 -5.65 6.23
C GLY A 251 5.45 -6.86 5.49
N ARG A 252 5.07 -7.92 6.22
CA ARG A 252 4.42 -9.08 5.60
C ARG A 252 3.52 -9.82 6.57
N THR A 253 2.44 -10.33 6.02
CA THR A 253 1.59 -11.34 6.66
C THR A 253 1.97 -12.72 6.13
N GLY A 254 1.89 -13.77 6.93
CA GLY A 254 2.20 -15.11 6.46
C GLY A 254 2.16 -16.16 7.55
N ARG A 255 2.42 -17.41 7.15
CA ARG A 255 2.36 -18.58 8.03
C ARG A 255 3.64 -18.81 8.84
N GLN A 256 4.79 -18.36 8.34
CA GLN A 256 6.09 -18.65 8.94
C GLN A 256 6.60 -17.47 9.77
N THR A 257 6.81 -16.32 9.12
CA THR A 257 7.44 -15.15 9.72
C THR A 257 6.67 -13.87 9.37
N PRO A 258 5.44 -13.67 9.92
CA PRO A 258 4.81 -12.36 9.82
C PRO A 258 5.70 -11.31 10.49
N ARG A 259 5.68 -10.08 9.97
CA ARG A 259 6.32 -8.95 10.63
C ARG A 259 5.73 -7.63 10.21
N THR A 260 5.82 -6.68 11.12
CA THR A 260 5.51 -5.27 10.86
C THR A 260 6.72 -4.62 10.19
N GLY A 261 6.47 -3.88 9.12
CA GLY A 261 7.48 -3.11 8.42
C GLY A 261 8.05 -1.99 9.29
N LYS A 262 9.22 -1.50 8.90
CA LYS A 262 9.97 -0.47 9.64
C LYS A 262 10.17 0.75 8.77
N MET A 263 10.34 1.91 9.40
CA MET A 263 10.58 3.15 8.70
C MET A 263 11.90 3.04 7.91
N PHE A 264 11.82 3.24 6.60
CA PHE A 264 12.95 3.31 5.68
C PHE A 264 13.24 4.75 5.30
N LEU A 265 12.22 5.50 4.87
CA LEU A 265 12.32 6.93 4.56
C LEU A 265 11.34 7.73 5.41
N ASN A 266 11.72 8.95 5.76
CA ASN A 266 10.85 9.93 6.40
C ASN A 266 11.06 11.31 5.75
N TRP A 267 10.01 12.10 5.65
CA TRP A 267 10.04 13.41 4.99
C TRP A 267 10.54 13.38 3.52
N ALA A 268 10.29 12.27 2.82
CA ALA A 268 10.59 12.14 1.40
C ALA A 268 9.56 12.89 0.56
N THR A 269 9.98 13.56 -0.51
CA THR A 269 9.06 14.11 -1.53
C THR A 269 8.50 12.98 -2.40
N GLU A 270 7.50 13.33 -3.22
CA GLU A 270 6.91 12.37 -4.17
C GLU A 270 7.96 11.80 -5.13
N ASP A 271 8.81 12.65 -5.70
CA ASP A 271 9.84 12.25 -6.66
C ASP A 271 10.82 11.23 -6.08
N VAL A 272 11.19 11.39 -4.81
CA VAL A 272 12.03 10.42 -4.09
C VAL A 272 11.33 9.06 -4.00
N VAL A 273 10.04 9.04 -3.62
CA VAL A 273 9.27 7.80 -3.52
C VAL A 273 9.16 7.11 -4.88
N LEU A 274 8.86 7.86 -5.95
CA LEU A 274 8.78 7.33 -7.31
C LEU A 274 10.15 6.83 -7.79
N GLY A 275 11.23 7.56 -7.51
CA GLY A 275 12.61 7.16 -7.84
C GLY A 275 13.01 5.83 -7.20
N VAL A 276 12.72 5.68 -5.90
CA VAL A 276 12.95 4.43 -5.17
C VAL A 276 12.18 3.26 -5.78
N LEU A 277 10.92 3.48 -6.16
CA LEU A 277 10.09 2.41 -6.73
C LEU A 277 10.52 2.03 -8.14
N LYS A 278 11.08 2.94 -8.94
CA LYS A 278 11.68 2.62 -10.26
C LYS A 278 12.80 1.60 -10.15
N ASN A 279 13.57 1.64 -9.06
CA ASN A 279 14.67 0.70 -8.82
C ASN A 279 14.22 -0.67 -8.30
N TRP A 280 12.92 -0.86 -7.99
CA TRP A 280 12.41 -2.12 -7.43
C TRP A 280 12.63 -3.33 -8.35
N GLN A 281 12.35 -3.16 -9.64
CA GLN A 281 12.48 -4.25 -10.61
C GLN A 281 13.94 -4.66 -10.81
N LYS A 282 14.84 -3.67 -10.91
CA LYS A 282 16.30 -3.87 -10.95
C LYS A 282 16.80 -4.65 -9.72
N PHE A 283 16.37 -4.24 -8.52
CA PHE A 283 16.70 -4.95 -7.29
C PHE A 283 16.18 -6.40 -7.31
N SER A 284 14.89 -6.58 -7.66
CA SER A 284 14.25 -7.89 -7.68
C SER A 284 14.93 -8.85 -8.67
N ALA A 285 15.27 -8.36 -9.86
CA ALA A 285 16.00 -9.12 -10.88
C ALA A 285 17.38 -9.55 -10.37
N TRP A 286 18.13 -8.63 -9.77
CA TRP A 286 19.46 -8.89 -9.22
C TRP A 286 19.45 -9.95 -8.11
N VAL A 287 18.52 -9.84 -7.14
CA VAL A 287 18.42 -10.80 -6.02
C VAL A 287 18.04 -12.22 -6.49
N MET A 288 17.33 -12.32 -7.61
CA MET A 288 16.84 -13.59 -8.16
C MET A 288 17.67 -14.11 -9.33
N ASP A 289 18.88 -13.58 -9.56
CA ASP A 289 19.74 -14.02 -10.68
C ASP A 289 18.99 -13.98 -12.03
N TYR A 290 18.14 -12.97 -12.22
CA TYR A 290 17.29 -12.78 -13.40
C TYR A 290 16.34 -13.95 -13.70
N LYS A 291 16.10 -14.83 -12.72
CA LYS A 291 15.15 -15.95 -12.79
C LYS A 291 13.94 -15.62 -11.91
N PRO A 292 12.85 -15.06 -12.48
CA PRO A 292 11.73 -14.58 -11.69
C PRO A 292 11.07 -15.73 -10.92
N GLU A 293 11.10 -15.64 -9.60
CA GLU A 293 10.39 -16.52 -8.69
C GLU A 293 9.33 -15.76 -7.90
N TYR A 294 8.27 -16.46 -7.50
CA TYR A 294 7.27 -15.85 -6.64
C TYR A 294 7.81 -15.71 -5.22
N LEU A 295 8.29 -14.51 -4.86
CA LEU A 295 8.78 -14.21 -3.53
C LEU A 295 8.29 -12.83 -3.06
N HIS A 296 7.84 -12.74 -1.80
CA HIS A 296 7.42 -11.46 -1.22
C HIS A 296 8.65 -10.56 -1.05
N GLY A 297 8.47 -9.25 -1.22
CA GLY A 297 9.56 -8.28 -1.20
C GLY A 297 10.34 -8.29 0.12
N GLY A 298 9.66 -8.50 1.24
CA GLY A 298 10.33 -8.71 2.52
C GLY A 298 11.38 -9.83 2.51
N HIS A 299 11.11 -10.96 1.85
CA HIS A 299 12.10 -12.06 1.75
C HIS A 299 13.22 -11.75 0.75
N LEU A 300 12.97 -10.94 -0.29
CA LEU A 300 14.02 -10.48 -1.20
C LEU A 300 15.03 -9.60 -0.46
N ILE A 301 14.54 -8.73 0.42
CA ILE A 301 15.40 -7.90 1.28
C ILE A 301 16.17 -8.76 2.28
N ASP A 302 15.53 -9.78 2.87
CA ASP A 302 16.21 -10.71 3.78
C ASP A 302 17.34 -11.49 3.06
N ARG A 303 17.13 -11.88 1.79
CA ARG A 303 18.13 -12.57 0.96
C ARG A 303 19.31 -11.67 0.58
N ALA A 304 19.05 -10.42 0.23
CA ALA A 304 20.07 -9.46 -0.18
C ALA A 304 20.84 -8.83 1.00
N GLY A 305 20.16 -8.68 2.14
CA GLY A 305 20.57 -7.82 3.23
C GLY A 305 20.16 -6.35 2.99
N TYR A 306 19.79 -5.67 4.08
CA TYR A 306 19.30 -4.28 4.02
C TYR A 306 20.30 -3.30 3.40
N LYS A 307 21.60 -3.42 3.73
CA LYS A 307 22.62 -2.51 3.20
C LYS A 307 22.71 -2.57 1.68
N LYS A 308 22.62 -3.77 1.09
CA LYS A 308 22.66 -3.94 -0.36
C LYS A 308 21.36 -3.50 -1.03
N PHE A 309 20.22 -3.75 -0.38
CA PHE A 309 18.95 -3.17 -0.79
C PHE A 309 19.01 -1.63 -0.84
N LYS A 310 19.51 -0.99 0.22
CA LYS A 310 19.65 0.48 0.33
C LYS A 310 20.50 1.05 -0.80
N GLU A 311 21.62 0.41 -1.11
CA GLU A 311 22.52 0.80 -2.20
C GLU A 311 21.80 0.79 -3.56
N ILE A 312 21.16 -0.32 -3.92
CA ILE A 312 20.51 -0.48 -5.24
C ILE A 312 19.26 0.39 -5.36
N ILE A 313 18.45 0.48 -4.30
CA ILE A 313 17.16 1.17 -4.38
C ILE A 313 17.31 2.69 -4.44
N LEU A 314 18.39 3.24 -3.88
CA LEU A 314 18.69 4.67 -3.88
C LEU A 314 19.59 5.10 -5.05
N GLU A 315 20.02 4.17 -5.91
CA GLU A 315 20.88 4.47 -7.03
C GLU A 315 20.21 5.46 -7.99
N GLY A 316 20.85 6.62 -8.23
CA GLY A 316 20.33 7.67 -9.10
C GLY A 316 19.13 8.45 -8.54
N VAL A 317 18.75 8.25 -7.28
CA VAL A 317 17.65 8.99 -6.63
C VAL A 317 18.19 10.24 -5.94
N GLU A 318 17.75 11.41 -6.39
CA GLU A 318 18.06 12.68 -5.73
C GLU A 318 17.17 12.87 -4.50
N LEU A 319 17.77 12.86 -3.30
CA LEU A 319 17.06 13.02 -2.04
C LEU A 319 16.83 14.49 -1.73
N ASN A 320 15.59 14.86 -1.39
CA ASN A 320 15.31 16.22 -0.90
C ASN A 320 16.01 16.47 0.45
N PRO A 321 16.33 17.74 0.80
CA PRO A 321 17.14 18.07 1.98
C PRO A 321 16.56 17.58 3.31
N GLU A 322 15.23 17.49 3.43
CA GLU A 322 14.54 17.02 4.61
C GLU A 322 14.50 15.50 4.74
N CYS A 323 14.77 14.76 3.66
CA CYS A 323 14.61 13.32 3.61
C CYS A 323 15.59 12.63 4.56
N LEU A 324 15.03 11.85 5.48
CA LEU A 324 15.80 10.99 6.37
C LEU A 324 15.75 9.57 5.84
N VAL A 325 16.92 8.93 5.75
CA VAL A 325 17.07 7.54 5.34
C VAL A 325 17.51 6.72 6.54
N ALA A 326 16.87 5.57 6.77
CA ALA A 326 17.27 4.67 7.84
C ALA A 326 18.70 4.15 7.60
N GLU A 327 19.60 4.35 8.55
CA GLU A 327 20.94 3.80 8.44
C GLU A 327 20.90 2.27 8.56
N ASP A 328 20.10 1.77 9.49
CA ASP A 328 19.86 0.36 9.77
C ASP A 328 18.37 0.09 9.98
N ILE A 329 17.93 -1.14 9.66
CA ILE A 329 16.59 -1.62 9.95
C ILE A 329 16.67 -2.93 10.71
N PHE A 330 16.10 -2.93 11.92
CA PHE A 330 15.98 -4.11 12.77
C PHE A 330 14.53 -4.58 12.78
N TRP A 331 14.23 -5.61 11.99
CA TRP A 331 12.94 -6.30 12.08
C TRP A 331 12.95 -7.23 13.29
N HIS A 332 11.90 -7.14 14.11
CA HIS A 332 11.66 -8.16 15.12
C HIS A 332 11.03 -9.37 14.43
N GLU A 333 11.68 -10.53 14.50
CA GLU A 333 11.11 -11.76 13.99
C GLU A 333 9.95 -12.17 14.90
N THR A 334 8.77 -12.35 14.31
CA THR A 334 7.66 -13.01 14.99
C THR A 334 7.57 -14.42 14.42
N GLU A 335 8.13 -15.40 15.12
CA GLU A 335 7.95 -16.81 14.77
C GLU A 335 6.60 -17.30 15.31
N TYR A 336 5.77 -17.89 14.44
CA TYR A 336 4.59 -18.66 14.89
C TYR A 336 4.95 -20.06 15.41
N ARG A 337 6.25 -20.38 15.56
CA ARG A 337 6.72 -21.76 15.63
C ARG A 337 6.47 -22.46 16.96
N SER A 338 5.88 -21.78 17.94
CA SER A 338 5.51 -22.42 19.19
C SER A 338 4.16 -21.88 19.68
N ASN A 339 3.27 -22.81 20.03
CA ASN A 339 2.11 -22.55 20.89
C ASN A 339 2.54 -22.12 22.32
N PHE A 340 3.70 -21.49 22.48
CA PHE A 340 4.29 -21.16 23.77
C PHE A 340 3.41 -20.20 24.57
N ASN A 341 2.75 -19.26 23.89
CA ASN A 341 1.87 -18.27 24.51
C ASN A 341 0.40 -18.73 24.60
N VAL A 342 0.04 -19.90 24.06
CA VAL A 342 -1.33 -20.42 24.08
C VAL A 342 -1.37 -21.75 24.80
N LYS A 343 -2.09 -21.78 25.92
CA LYS A 343 -2.34 -22.98 26.72
C LYS A 343 -3.85 -23.19 26.89
N PRO A 344 -4.33 -24.42 27.12
CA PRO A 344 -5.73 -24.66 27.47
C PRO A 344 -6.21 -23.71 28.56
N VAL A 345 -7.47 -23.23 28.52
CA VAL A 345 -8.02 -22.26 29.48
C VAL A 345 -7.84 -22.73 30.93
N ALA A 346 -7.92 -24.04 31.16
CA ALA A 346 -7.65 -24.66 32.46
C ALA A 346 -6.24 -24.37 33.02
N MET A 347 -5.28 -24.03 32.15
CA MET A 347 -3.90 -23.70 32.52
C MET A 347 -3.65 -22.19 32.59
N HIS A 348 -4.66 -21.35 32.33
CA HIS A 348 -4.54 -19.89 32.44
C HIS A 348 -4.47 -19.51 33.92
N HIS A 349 -3.56 -18.60 34.26
CA HIS A 349 -3.57 -18.02 35.59
C HIS A 349 -4.76 -17.05 35.68
N LYS A 350 -5.62 -17.23 36.67
CA LYS A 350 -6.72 -16.29 36.95
C LYS A 350 -6.14 -15.07 37.66
N ALA A 351 -6.44 -13.87 37.15
CA ALA A 351 -6.06 -12.60 37.78
C ALA A 351 -7.19 -12.09 38.70
N GLY A 352 -6.82 -11.53 39.86
CA GLY A 352 -7.75 -10.97 40.86
C GLY A 352 -8.15 -11.96 41.98
N PRO A 353 -8.79 -11.47 43.06
CA PRO A 353 -9.31 -12.33 44.12
C PRO A 353 -10.42 -13.22 43.56
N GLN A 354 -10.33 -14.52 43.81
CA GLN A 354 -11.40 -15.46 43.47
C GLN A 354 -12.44 -15.45 44.59
N ALA A 355 -13.71 -15.35 44.20
CA ALA A 355 -14.85 -15.44 45.11
C ALA A 355 -14.97 -16.85 45.71
#